data_AF-A0A435FR43-F1
#
_entry.id   AF-A0A435FR43-F1
#
_cell.length_a   1.000
_cell.length_b   1.000
_cell.length_c   1.000
_cell.angle_alpha   90.00
_cell.angle_beta   90.00
_cell.angle_gamma   90.00
#
_symmetry.space_group_name_H-M   'P 1'
#
loop_
_entity.id
_entity.type
_entity.pdbx_description
1 polymer ?
#
loop_
_entity_poly.entity_id
_entity_poly.type
_entity_poly.pdbx_seq_one_letter_code
_entity_poly.pdbx_strand_id
1 'polypeptide(L)'
;LGGLLDKLKDAGHGNVADSWVGTGQNQPINPGDLGSALGPAVIREIAQRTGMNEQELLQQLSTALPGIVDKLTPNGQIPQNHQVASAFNS
;
A
#
# COMPACT_ATOMS: atom_id res chain seq x y z
N LEU A 1 5.99 1.36 -3.85
CA LEU A 1 4.69 1.94 -3.45
C LEU A 1 3.72 2.00 -4.63
N GLY A 2 4.10 2.61 -5.78
CA GLY A 2 3.26 2.68 -6.98
C GLY A 2 2.58 1.36 -7.36
N GLY A 3 3.34 0.27 -7.54
CA GLY A 3 2.76 -1.01 -7.94
C GLY A 3 1.76 -1.67 -6.98
N LEU A 4 1.73 -1.29 -5.69
CA LEU A 4 0.65 -1.72 -4.78
C LEU A 4 -0.64 -0.94 -5.08
N LEU A 5 -0.51 0.38 -5.25
CA LEU A 5 -1.63 1.27 -5.50
C LEU A 5 -2.24 1.01 -6.88
N ASP A 6 -1.40 0.71 -7.88
CA ASP A 6 -1.85 0.33 -9.21
C ASP A 6 -2.67 -0.96 -9.15
N LYS A 7 -2.19 -1.99 -8.45
CA LYS A 7 -2.95 -3.24 -8.24
C LYS A 7 -4.31 -3.03 -7.57
N LEU A 8 -4.37 -2.15 -6.58
CA LEU A 8 -5.64 -1.79 -5.93
C LEU A 8 -6.58 -1.07 -6.90
N LYS A 9 -6.06 -0.16 -7.73
CA LYS A 9 -6.83 0.53 -8.77
C LYS A 9 -7.35 -0.43 -9.82
N ASP A 10 -6.50 -1.34 -10.31
CA ASP A 10 -6.86 -2.37 -11.30
C ASP A 10 -7.93 -3.34 -10.75
N ALA A 11 -7.93 -3.60 -9.45
CA ALA A 11 -8.94 -4.41 -8.77
C ALA A 11 -10.24 -3.65 -8.44
N GLY A 12 -10.38 -2.38 -8.84
CA GLY A 12 -11.57 -1.56 -8.58
C GLY A 12 -11.57 -0.83 -7.23
N HIS A 13 -10.48 -0.90 -6.47
CA HIS A 13 -10.29 -0.24 -5.17
C HIS A 13 -9.54 1.09 -5.29
N GLY A 14 -9.75 1.84 -6.37
CA GLY A 14 -9.07 3.13 -6.60
C GLY A 14 -9.33 4.16 -5.50
N ASN A 15 -10.57 4.25 -5.02
CA ASN A 15 -10.94 5.15 -3.91
C ASN A 15 -10.20 4.81 -2.61
N VAL A 16 -9.99 3.52 -2.33
CA VAL A 16 -9.22 3.06 -1.17
C VAL A 16 -7.76 3.47 -1.34
N ALA A 17 -7.16 3.18 -2.50
CA ALA A 17 -5.79 3.56 -2.81
C ALA A 17 -5.54 5.07 -2.71
N ASP A 18 -6.46 5.88 -3.24
CA ASP A 18 -6.35 7.34 -3.19
C ASP A 18 -6.55 7.87 -1.76
N SER A 19 -7.42 7.24 -0.95
CA SER A 19 -7.60 7.60 0.46
C SER A 19 -6.33 7.38 1.29
N TRP A 20 -5.54 6.35 0.95
CA TRP A 20 -4.28 6.06 1.65
C TRP A 20 -3.17 7.02 1.26
N VAL A 21 -3.24 7.59 0.05
CA VAL A 21 -2.27 8.57 -0.42
C VAL A 21 -2.61 9.97 0.08
N GLY A 22 -3.90 10.29 0.17
CA GLY A 22 -4.41 11.60 0.58
C GLY A 22 -4.17 11.91 2.05
N THR A 23 -4.44 13.15 2.45
CA THR A 23 -4.28 13.64 3.84
C THR A 23 -5.52 13.40 4.71
N GLY A 24 -6.48 12.60 4.22
CA GLY A 24 -7.75 12.33 4.85
C GLY A 24 -7.72 11.09 5.74
N GLN A 25 -8.90 10.62 6.15
CA GLN A 25 -8.98 9.33 6.82
C GLN A 25 -8.74 8.19 5.82
N ASN A 26 -7.79 7.31 6.15
CA ASN A 26 -7.56 6.09 5.39
C ASN A 26 -8.80 5.19 5.41
N GLN A 27 -9.28 4.81 4.23
CA GLN A 27 -10.38 3.84 4.14
C GLN A 27 -9.87 2.43 4.48
N PRO A 28 -10.66 1.64 5.23
CA PRO A 28 -10.35 0.24 5.45
C PRO A 28 -10.49 -0.56 4.14
N ILE A 29 -9.80 -1.69 4.08
CA ILE A 29 -9.97 -2.68 3.01
C ILE A 29 -10.20 -4.06 3.64
N ASN A 30 -11.07 -4.88 3.07
CA ASN A 30 -11.22 -6.24 3.55
C ASN A 30 -10.00 -7.09 3.15
N PRO A 31 -9.59 -8.06 3.99
CA PRO A 31 -8.47 -8.96 3.68
C PRO A 31 -8.64 -9.70 2.34
N GLY A 32 -9.88 -10.11 1.99
CA GLY A 32 -10.17 -10.80 0.72
C GLY A 32 -10.02 -9.91 -0.51
N ASP A 33 -10.48 -8.65 -0.41
CA ASP A 33 -10.32 -7.63 -1.45
C ASP A 33 -8.85 -7.31 -1.68
N LEU A 34 -8.09 -7.15 -0.59
CA LEU A 34 -6.66 -6.94 -0.64
C LEU A 34 -5.92 -8.15 -1.26
N GLY A 35 -6.29 -9.37 -0.88
CA GLY A 35 -5.73 -10.59 -1.47
C GLY A 35 -6.01 -10.72 -2.96
N SER A 36 -7.21 -10.33 -3.39
CA SER A 36 -7.60 -10.31 -4.80
C SER A 36 -6.77 -9.31 -5.61
N ALA A 37 -6.54 -8.12 -5.05
CA ALA A 37 -5.70 -7.10 -5.69
C ALA A 37 -4.22 -7.50 -5.76
N LEU A 38 -3.66 -8.04 -4.67
CA LEU A 38 -2.25 -8.44 -4.61
C LEU A 38 -1.94 -9.66 -5.48
N GLY A 39 -2.90 -10.58 -5.58
CA GLY A 39 -2.83 -11.84 -6.28
C GLY A 39 -2.20 -12.95 -5.44
N PRO A 40 -2.66 -14.21 -5.63
CA PRO A 40 -2.28 -15.34 -4.77
C PRO A 40 -0.78 -15.66 -4.79
N ALA A 41 -0.09 -15.42 -5.92
CA ALA A 41 1.35 -15.64 -6.02
C ALA A 41 2.15 -14.75 -5.06
N VAL A 42 1.79 -13.46 -4.95
CA VAL A 42 2.47 -12.51 -4.06
C VAL A 42 2.19 -12.84 -2.60
N ILE A 43 0.93 -13.16 -2.28
CA ILE A 43 0.54 -13.54 -0.92
C ILE A 43 1.30 -14.79 -0.46
N ARG A 44 1.35 -15.82 -1.31
CA ARG A 44 2.06 -17.06 -1.02
C ARG A 44 3.56 -16.84 -0.84
N GLU A 45 4.18 -15.99 -1.66
CA GLU A 45 5.60 -15.67 -1.53
C GLU A 45 5.90 -15.01 -0.18
N ILE A 46 5.10 -14.01 0.22
CA ILE A 46 5.29 -13.30 1.48
C ILE A 46 5.04 -14.24 2.66
N ALA A 47 3.95 -15.01 2.62
CA ALA A 47 3.59 -16.00 3.65
C ALA A 47 4.72 -17.01 3.89
N GLN A 48 5.34 -17.51 2.82
CA GLN A 48 6.49 -18.42 2.91
C GLN A 48 7.72 -17.77 3.56
N ARG A 49 7.99 -16.50 3.24
CA ARG A 49 9.13 -15.75 3.82
C ARG A 49 8.92 -15.42 5.29
N THR A 50 7.69 -15.09 5.68
CA THR A 50 7.36 -14.73 7.06
C THR A 50 7.04 -15.94 7.94
N GLY A 51 6.79 -17.10 7.34
CA GLY A 51 6.31 -18.29 8.05
C GLY A 51 4.86 -18.16 8.53
N MET A 52 4.12 -17.18 8.02
CA MET A 52 2.72 -16.94 8.40
C MET A 52 1.77 -17.70 7.50
N ASN A 53 0.57 -17.97 8.01
CA ASN A 53 -0.51 -18.42 7.14
C ASN A 53 -1.07 -17.24 6.32
N GLU A 54 -1.59 -17.54 5.12
CA GLU A 54 -2.04 -16.51 4.18
C GLU A 54 -3.19 -15.66 4.73
N GLN A 55 -4.09 -16.24 5.53
CA GLN A 55 -5.23 -15.52 6.11
C GLN A 55 -4.78 -14.52 7.19
N GLU A 56 -3.91 -14.95 8.10
CA GLU A 56 -3.29 -14.09 9.11
C GLU A 56 -2.49 -12.97 8.45
N LEU A 57 -1.71 -13.30 7.41
CA LEU A 57 -0.95 -12.31 6.64
C LEU A 57 -1.90 -11.26 6.05
N LEU A 58 -2.97 -11.66 5.38
CA LEU A 58 -3.92 -10.73 4.78
C LEU A 58 -4.61 -9.83 5.81
N GLN A 59 -4.96 -10.36 6.99
CA GLN A 59 -5.53 -9.59 8.10
C GLN A 59 -4.56 -8.52 8.62
N GLN A 60 -3.29 -8.88 8.76
CA GLN A 60 -2.26 -7.94 9.19
C GLN A 60 -2.02 -6.87 8.13
N LEU A 61 -1.89 -7.27 6.86
CA LEU A 61 -1.65 -6.35 5.76
C LEU A 61 -2.83 -5.37 5.57
N SER A 62 -4.08 -5.84 5.67
CA SER A 62 -5.26 -4.96 5.54
C SER A 62 -5.33 -3.89 6.63
N THR A 63 -4.78 -4.18 7.80
CA THR A 63 -4.74 -3.25 8.94
C THR A 63 -3.53 -2.30 8.87
N ALA A 64 -2.38 -2.80 8.44
CA ALA A 64 -1.12 -2.06 8.48
C ALA A 64 -0.88 -1.18 7.24
N LEU A 65 -1.20 -1.68 6.04
CA LEU A 65 -0.89 -0.98 4.78
C LEU A 65 -1.46 0.43 4.69
N PRO A 66 -2.73 0.70 5.08
CA PRO A 66 -3.28 2.05 4.97
C PRO A 66 -2.42 3.11 5.66
N GLY A 67 -2.02 2.87 6.91
CA GLY A 67 -1.17 3.80 7.67
C GLY A 67 0.29 3.82 7.21
N ILE A 68 0.80 2.73 6.64
CA ILE A 68 2.15 2.73 6.05
C ILE A 68 2.18 3.60 4.80
N VAL A 69 1.19 3.49 3.92
CA VAL A 69 1.10 4.32 2.71
C VAL A 69 0.97 5.79 3.08
N ASP A 70 0.05 6.15 3.96
CA ASP A 70 -0.18 7.52 4.43
C ASP A 70 1.11 8.17 4.98
N LYS A 71 1.84 7.46 5.85
CA LYS A 71 3.13 7.94 6.39
C LYS A 71 4.20 8.14 5.32
N LEU A 72 4.14 7.40 4.22
CA LEU A 72 5.06 7.53 3.09
C LEU A 72 4.59 8.59 2.09
N THR A 73 3.36 9.10 2.20
CA THR A 73 2.76 10.13 1.32
C THR A 73 2.28 11.36 2.11
N PRO A 74 3.13 12.00 2.95
CA PRO A 74 2.69 13.03 3.91
C PRO A 74 2.09 14.28 3.24
N ASN A 75 2.37 14.51 1.95
CA ASN A 75 1.87 15.65 1.19
C ASN A 75 0.68 15.30 0.29
N GLY A 76 -0.01 14.18 0.53
CA GLY A 76 -1.08 13.73 -0.37
C GLY A 76 -0.55 13.16 -1.69
N GLN A 77 0.74 12.86 -1.77
CA GLN A 77 1.45 12.50 -2.99
C GLN A 77 2.57 11.52 -2.67
N ILE A 78 2.81 10.60 -3.61
CA ILE A 78 3.98 9.72 -3.56
C ILE A 78 5.23 10.58 -3.78
N PRO A 79 6.19 10.60 -2.84
CA PRO A 79 7.42 11.35 -3.00
C PRO A 79 8.10 10.96 -4.31
N GLN A 80 8.27 11.94 -5.20
CA GLN A 80 9.18 11.79 -6.32
C GLN A 80 10.59 11.95 -5.74
N ASN A 81 11.45 10.95 -5.91
CA ASN A 81 12.82 10.89 -5.38
C ASN A 81 13.78 12.01 -5.84
N HIS A 82 13.29 13.19 -6.28
CA HIS A 82 14.07 14.23 -6.95
C HIS A 82 14.27 15.54 -6.16
N GLN A 83 13.87 15.66 -4.90
CA GLN A 83 14.00 16.94 -4.17
C GLN A 83 15.19 17.03 -3.20
N VAL A 84 16.04 16.01 -3.12
CA VAL A 84 17.26 16.08 -2.29
C VAL A 84 18.44 16.78 -2.98
N ALA A 85 18.38 17.03 -4.29
CA ALA A 85 19.49 17.59 -5.06
C ALA A 85 19.59 19.13 -5.03
N SER A 86 18.53 19.84 -4.61
CA SER A 86 18.48 21.31 -4.66
C SER A 86 18.91 22.01 -3.36
N ALA A 87 19.17 21.28 -2.27
CA ALA A 87 19.59 21.86 -0.99
C ALA A 87 21.12 21.93 -0.79
N PHE A 88 21.91 21.42 -1.74
CA PHE A 88 23.38 21.33 -1.62
C PHE A 88 24.15 22.26 -2.58
N ASN A 89 23.47 23.18 -3.28
CA ASN A 89 24.11 24.07 -4.27
C ASN A 89 23.85 25.57 -4.02
N SER A 90 23.88 26.00 -2.76
CA SER A 90 23.84 27.43 -2.38
C SER A 90 24.90 27.75 -1.35
#